data_AF-A0A1F2QPE0-F1
#
_entry.id   AF-A0A1F2QPE0-F1
#
_cell.length_a   1.000
_cell.length_b   1.000
_cell.length_c   1.000
_cell.angle_alpha   90.00
_cell.angle_beta   90.00
_cell.angle_gamma   90.00
#
_symmetry.space_group_name_H-M   'P 1'
#
loop_
_entity.id
_entity.type
_entity.pdbx_description
1 polymer ?
#
loop_
_entity_poly.entity_id
_entity_poly.type
_entity_poly.pdbx_seq_one_letter_code
_entity_poly.pdbx_strand_id
1 'polypeptide(L)'
;MYATLDSVRIVHGTTVIASHARSYDKGAQIEKPEHVAELVAFKRAARHHRGLDRLHHACANTAAFFAALAARQGNLGAATTGLVKLLDLYGASAVDAALGAALHARAGHLAAVRQILEQRRYAQSQPPPIPVALSEPQLRDIVVHPHELATYDQIQTERADDDDHSR
;
A
#
# COMPACT_ATOMS: atom_id res chain seq x y z
N MET A 1 10.31 -12.05 36.58
CA MET A 1 11.48 -12.59 35.83
C MET A 1 12.32 -13.39 36.82
N TYR A 2 12.73 -14.61 36.47
CA TYR A 2 13.58 -15.45 37.31
C TYR A 2 14.86 -15.79 36.56
N ALA A 3 16.01 -15.61 37.19
CA ALA A 3 17.31 -15.94 36.59
C ALA A 3 18.04 -16.96 37.48
N THR A 4 18.54 -18.02 36.87
CA THR A 4 19.46 -19.00 37.49
C THR A 4 20.86 -18.83 36.90
N LEU A 5 21.82 -19.65 37.30
CA LEU A 5 23.17 -19.64 36.71
C LEU A 5 23.14 -19.99 35.21
N ASP A 6 22.21 -20.85 34.79
CA ASP A 6 22.18 -21.40 33.44
C ASP A 6 21.09 -20.81 32.54
N SER A 7 20.05 -20.19 33.13
CA SER A 7 18.88 -19.77 32.38
C SER A 7 18.24 -18.49 32.88
N VAL A 8 17.58 -17.77 31.98
CA VAL A 8 16.79 -16.59 32.27
C VAL A 8 15.36 -16.81 31.78
N ARG A 9 14.41 -16.76 32.71
CA ARG A 9 12.98 -16.95 32.45
C ARG A 9 12.21 -15.64 32.60
N ILE A 10 11.51 -15.27 31.53
CA ILE A 10 10.59 -14.14 31.47
C ILE A 10 9.18 -14.65 31.78
N VAL A 11 8.50 -14.01 32.71
CA VAL A 11 7.22 -14.48 33.27
C VAL A 11 6.24 -13.30 33.30
N HIS A 12 4.99 -13.55 32.95
CA HIS A 12 3.88 -12.61 33.13
C HIS A 12 2.77 -13.29 33.93
N GLY A 13 2.48 -12.75 35.11
CA GLY A 13 1.67 -13.45 36.11
C GLY A 13 2.31 -14.79 36.52
N THR A 14 1.58 -15.88 36.31
CA THR A 14 2.03 -17.25 36.58
C THR A 14 2.58 -17.98 35.34
N THR A 15 2.53 -17.36 34.17
CA THR A 15 2.91 -17.99 32.89
C THR A 15 4.32 -17.61 32.47
N VAL A 16 5.17 -18.59 32.18
CA VAL A 16 6.50 -18.37 31.59
C VAL A 16 6.35 -18.08 30.11
N ILE A 17 6.71 -16.86 29.69
CA ILE A 17 6.59 -16.39 28.30
C ILE A 17 7.85 -16.74 27.50
N ALA A 18 9.03 -16.68 28.12
CA ALA A 18 10.28 -16.99 27.43
C ALA A 18 11.28 -17.61 28.41
N SER A 19 12.15 -18.47 27.88
CA SER A 19 13.27 -19.06 28.60
C SER A 19 14.50 -19.06 27.70
N HIS A 20 15.55 -18.35 28.11
CA HIS A 20 16.80 -18.24 27.38
C HIS A 20 17.94 -18.87 28.16
N ALA A 21 18.94 -19.41 27.47
CA ALA A 21 20.22 -19.71 28.11
C ALA A 21 20.82 -18.40 28.63
N ARG A 22 21.39 -18.43 29.83
CA ARG A 22 22.02 -17.24 30.41
C ARG A 22 23.32 -16.96 29.68
N SER A 23 23.45 -15.73 29.18
CA SER A 23 24.72 -15.19 28.70
C SER A 23 25.12 -14.01 29.57
N TYR A 24 26.43 -13.85 29.76
CA TYR A 24 27.05 -12.75 30.50
C TYR A 24 27.61 -11.68 29.56
N ASP A 25 27.36 -11.82 28.25
CA ASP A 25 27.86 -10.91 27.23
C ASP A 25 27.15 -9.56 27.32
N LYS A 26 27.94 -8.48 27.44
CA LYS A 26 27.40 -7.13 27.52
C LYS A 26 26.96 -6.66 26.12
N GLY A 27 25.67 -6.39 25.96
CA GLY A 27 25.10 -5.85 24.71
C GLY A 27 24.73 -6.91 23.67
N ALA A 28 24.77 -8.21 24.00
CA ALA A 28 24.34 -9.26 23.10
C ALA A 28 22.80 -9.29 22.98
N GLN A 29 22.30 -9.30 21.74
CA GLN A 29 20.89 -9.48 21.44
C GLN A 29 20.58 -10.98 21.37
N ILE A 30 19.83 -11.49 22.35
CA ILE A 30 19.48 -12.90 22.47
C ILE A 30 18.00 -13.06 22.15
N GLU A 31 17.72 -13.49 20.92
CA GLU A 31 16.37 -13.72 20.44
C GLU A 31 16.06 -15.22 20.38
N LYS A 32 14.80 -15.56 20.65
CA LYS A 32 14.27 -16.89 20.33
C LYS A 32 13.83 -16.89 18.87
N PRO A 33 14.38 -17.76 18.02
CA PRO A 33 13.98 -17.85 16.61
C PRO A 33 12.47 -18.03 16.42
N GLU A 34 11.84 -18.82 17.30
CA GLU A 34 10.39 -19.07 17.31
C GLU A 34 9.57 -17.80 17.53
N HIS A 35 9.95 -16.97 18.53
CA HIS A 35 9.24 -15.73 18.82
C HIS A 35 9.40 -14.69 17.70
N VAL A 36 10.59 -14.65 17.07
CA VAL A 36 10.82 -13.78 15.91
C VAL A 36 9.98 -14.24 14.73
N ALA A 37 9.88 -15.56 14.49
CA ALA A 37 9.05 -16.11 13.43
C ALA A 37 7.56 -15.79 13.64
N GLU A 38 7.05 -15.92 14.86
CA GLU A 38 5.67 -15.52 15.22
C GLU A 38 5.43 -14.03 15.01
N LEU A 39 6.36 -13.17 15.44
CA LEU A 39 6.27 -11.72 15.22
C LEU A 39 6.29 -11.36 13.73
N VAL A 40 7.11 -12.04 12.93
CA VAL A 40 7.16 -11.85 11.47
C VAL A 40 5.85 -12.29 10.83
N ALA A 41 5.31 -13.44 11.22
CA ALA A 41 4.02 -13.94 10.73
C ALA A 41 2.87 -12.99 11.08
N PHE A 42 2.81 -12.53 12.33
CA PHE A 42 1.82 -11.56 12.80
C PHE A 42 1.92 -10.23 12.02
N LYS A 43 3.13 -9.68 11.88
CA LYS A 43 3.35 -8.45 11.10
C LYS A 43 3.01 -8.65 9.62
N ARG A 44 3.24 -9.84 9.05
CA ARG A 44 2.88 -10.16 7.66
C ARG A 44 1.36 -10.22 7.47
N ALA A 45 0.63 -10.83 8.41
CA ALA A 45 -0.82 -10.84 8.41
C ALA A 45 -1.38 -9.43 8.55
N ALA A 46 -0.86 -8.63 9.48
CA ALA A 46 -1.26 -7.23 9.67
C ALA A 46 -1.06 -6.39 8.39
N ARG A 47 0.02 -6.62 7.62
CA ARG A 47 0.23 -5.97 6.32
C ARG A 47 -0.80 -6.38 5.27
N HIS A 48 -1.24 -7.64 5.25
CA HIS A 48 -2.30 -8.09 4.33
C HIS A 48 -3.64 -7.43 4.65
N HIS A 49 -4.01 -7.37 5.93
CA HIS A 49 -5.21 -6.68 6.38
C HIS A 49 -5.18 -5.20 5.99
N ARG A 50 -4.07 -4.49 6.25
CA ARG A 50 -3.91 -3.11 5.80
C ARG A 50 -3.99 -2.93 4.28
N GLY A 51 -3.48 -3.90 3.51
CA GLY A 51 -3.55 -3.87 2.05
C GLY A 51 -4.98 -4.01 1.53
N LEU A 52 -5.77 -4.91 2.11
CA LEU A 52 -7.20 -5.06 1.78
C LEU A 52 -8.00 -3.82 2.19
N ASP A 53 -7.81 -3.32 3.41
CA ASP A 53 -8.52 -2.14 3.90
C ASP A 53 -8.25 -0.92 2.99
N ARG A 54 -6.99 -0.72 2.59
CA ARG A 54 -6.62 0.35 1.66
C ARG A 54 -7.28 0.19 0.30
N LEU A 55 -7.34 -1.02 -0.25
CA LEU A 55 -8.02 -1.27 -1.53
C LEU A 55 -9.53 -1.05 -1.45
N HIS A 56 -10.15 -1.42 -0.32
CA HIS A 56 -11.58 -1.18 -0.07
C HIS A 56 -11.92 0.30 0.03
N HIS A 57 -11.07 1.10 0.67
CA HIS A 57 -11.27 2.55 0.76
C HIS A 57 -10.94 3.27 -0.55
N ALA A 58 -9.94 2.81 -1.30
CA ALA A 58 -9.49 3.48 -2.52
C ALA A 58 -10.37 3.18 -3.75
N CYS A 59 -10.95 1.98 -3.84
CA CYS A 59 -11.64 1.52 -5.04
C CYS A 59 -12.99 0.85 -4.67
N ALA A 60 -14.08 1.35 -5.24
CA ALA A 60 -15.44 0.85 -4.99
C ALA A 60 -15.63 -0.59 -5.51
N ASN A 61 -14.99 -0.95 -6.62
CA ASN A 61 -15.16 -2.26 -7.26
C ASN A 61 -14.34 -3.39 -6.59
N THR A 62 -13.52 -3.07 -5.58
CA THR A 62 -12.65 -4.02 -4.88
C THR A 62 -13.43 -5.21 -4.30
N ALA A 63 -14.52 -4.94 -3.60
CA ALA A 63 -15.31 -5.97 -2.92
C ALA A 63 -15.91 -6.99 -3.91
N ALA A 64 -16.52 -6.48 -4.98
CA ALA A 64 -17.09 -7.30 -6.05
C ALA A 64 -16.02 -8.12 -6.79
N PHE A 65 -14.84 -7.53 -7.01
CA PHE A 65 -13.71 -8.23 -7.64
C PHE A 65 -13.20 -9.39 -6.77
N PHE A 66 -13.02 -9.17 -5.47
CA PHE A 66 -12.59 -10.23 -4.56
C PHE A 66 -13.64 -11.35 -4.42
N ALA A 67 -14.92 -11.02 -4.44
CA ALA A 67 -15.99 -12.03 -4.47
C ALA A 67 -15.91 -12.89 -5.76
N ALA A 68 -15.74 -12.26 -6.92
CA ALA A 68 -15.59 -12.97 -8.20
C ALA A 68 -14.30 -13.81 -8.26
N LEU A 69 -13.21 -13.32 -7.68
CA LEU A 69 -11.94 -14.05 -7.57
C LEU A 69 -12.05 -15.27 -6.64
N ALA A 70 -12.71 -15.10 -5.48
CA ALA A 70 -12.93 -16.17 -4.51
C ALA A 70 -13.82 -17.28 -5.08
N ALA A 71 -14.88 -16.93 -5.82
CA ALA A 71 -15.76 -17.89 -6.49
C ALA A 71 -15.02 -18.82 -7.47
N ARG A 72 -13.87 -18.37 -7.98
CA ARG A 72 -13.01 -19.12 -8.92
C ARG A 72 -11.82 -19.79 -8.23
N GLN A 73 -11.80 -19.84 -6.90
CA GLN A 73 -10.70 -20.36 -6.09
C GLN A 73 -9.35 -19.67 -6.38
N GLY A 74 -9.40 -18.39 -6.73
CA GLY A 74 -8.20 -17.59 -7.01
C GLY A 74 -7.39 -17.29 -5.75
N ASN A 75 -6.08 -17.10 -5.92
CA ASN A 75 -5.19 -16.74 -4.81
C ASN A 75 -5.43 -15.28 -4.36
N LEU A 76 -6.24 -15.13 -3.31
CA LEU A 76 -6.58 -13.84 -2.71
C LEU A 76 -5.35 -13.06 -2.25
N GLY A 77 -4.39 -13.70 -1.56
CA GLY A 77 -3.20 -13.00 -1.04
C GLY A 77 -2.30 -12.45 -2.14
N ALA A 78 -2.08 -13.23 -3.21
CA ALA A 78 -1.32 -12.78 -4.38
C ALA A 78 -2.05 -11.65 -5.13
N ALA A 79 -3.37 -11.75 -5.26
CA ALA A 79 -4.17 -10.70 -5.88
C ALA A 79 -4.17 -9.40 -5.05
N THR A 80 -4.32 -9.47 -3.73
CA THR A 80 -4.22 -8.31 -2.83
C THR A 80 -2.87 -7.61 -2.98
N THR A 81 -1.77 -8.38 -2.87
CA THR A 81 -0.42 -7.82 -2.99
C THR A 81 -0.19 -7.18 -4.37
N GLY A 82 -0.70 -7.82 -5.44
CA GLY A 82 -0.60 -7.32 -6.80
C GLY A 82 -1.43 -6.05 -7.04
N LEU A 83 -2.65 -5.99 -6.51
CA LEU A 83 -3.53 -4.83 -6.62
C LEU A 83 -3.01 -3.63 -5.84
N VAL A 84 -2.45 -3.83 -4.64
CA VAL A 84 -1.79 -2.73 -3.89
C VAL A 84 -0.63 -2.14 -4.69
N LYS A 85 0.19 -2.99 -5.34
CA LYS A 85 1.27 -2.49 -6.21
C LYS A 85 0.74 -1.71 -7.42
N LEU A 86 -0.36 -2.15 -8.02
CA LEU A 86 -0.99 -1.43 -9.12
C LEU A 86 -1.59 -0.10 -8.64
N LEU A 87 -2.15 -0.07 -7.43
CA LEU A 87 -2.65 1.15 -6.79
C LEU A 87 -1.52 2.17 -6.57
N ASP A 88 -0.36 1.71 -6.10
CA ASP A 88 0.83 2.56 -5.93
C ASP A 88 1.38 3.10 -7.26
N LEU A 89 1.21 2.38 -8.37
CA LEU A 89 1.76 2.75 -9.69
C LEU A 89 0.82 3.62 -10.53
N TYR A 90 -0.48 3.34 -10.49
CA TYR A 90 -1.48 3.94 -11.39
C TYR A 90 -2.50 4.82 -10.65
N GLY A 91 -2.53 4.77 -9.31
CA GLY A 91 -3.51 5.49 -8.50
C GLY A 91 -4.89 4.83 -8.45
N ALA A 92 -5.72 5.31 -7.53
CA ALA A 92 -7.03 4.75 -7.20
C ALA A 92 -8.03 4.76 -8.37
N SER A 93 -8.15 5.90 -9.06
CA SER A 93 -9.13 6.07 -10.13
C SER A 93 -8.90 5.12 -11.31
N ALA A 94 -7.65 4.99 -11.76
CA ALA A 94 -7.29 4.10 -12.86
C ALA A 94 -7.52 2.63 -12.50
N VAL A 95 -7.13 2.23 -11.28
CA VAL A 95 -7.32 0.86 -10.79
C VAL A 95 -8.79 0.51 -10.61
N ASP A 96 -9.61 1.40 -10.03
CA ASP A 96 -11.04 1.15 -9.87
C ASP A 96 -11.75 0.99 -11.22
N ALA A 97 -11.45 1.86 -12.18
CA ALA A 97 -12.01 1.75 -13.51
C ALA A 97 -11.54 0.47 -14.25
N ALA A 98 -10.34 -0.04 -13.94
CA ALA A 98 -9.84 -1.30 -14.50
C ALA A 98 -10.48 -2.52 -13.83
N LEU A 99 -10.73 -2.46 -12.51
CA LEU A 99 -11.49 -3.46 -11.77
C LEU A 99 -12.92 -3.58 -12.30
N GLY A 100 -13.61 -2.45 -12.52
CA GLY A 100 -14.96 -2.43 -13.10
C GLY A 100 -15.02 -3.04 -14.51
N ALA A 101 -14.02 -2.75 -15.35
CA ALA A 101 -13.90 -3.32 -16.69
C ALA A 101 -13.62 -4.84 -16.66
N ALA A 102 -12.74 -5.28 -15.75
CA ALA A 102 -12.44 -6.70 -15.56
C ALA A 102 -13.67 -7.48 -15.06
N LEU A 103 -14.47 -6.88 -14.17
CA LEU A 103 -15.74 -7.43 -13.71
C LEU A 103 -16.76 -7.56 -14.84
N HIS A 104 -16.91 -6.54 -15.68
CA HIS A 104 -17.77 -6.59 -16.87
C HIS A 104 -17.37 -7.72 -17.84
N ALA A 105 -16.06 -7.90 -18.05
CA ALA A 105 -15.53 -8.97 -18.89
C ALA A 105 -15.57 -10.36 -18.22
N ARG A 106 -16.10 -10.48 -16.99
CA ARG A 106 -16.07 -11.69 -16.15
C ARG A 106 -14.65 -12.26 -15.96
N ALA A 107 -13.65 -11.39 -16.04
CA ALA A 107 -12.23 -11.70 -15.93
C ALA A 107 -11.72 -11.37 -14.51
N GLY A 108 -12.17 -12.17 -13.53
CA GLY A 108 -11.81 -12.01 -12.12
C GLY A 108 -10.40 -12.51 -11.79
N HIS A 109 -9.37 -11.98 -12.45
CA HIS A 109 -7.96 -12.28 -12.14
C HIS A 109 -7.07 -11.05 -12.30
N LEU A 110 -5.99 -10.99 -11.51
CA LEU A 110 -5.07 -9.85 -11.47
C LEU A 110 -4.49 -9.49 -12.85
N ALA A 111 -4.20 -10.49 -13.69
CA ALA A 111 -3.62 -10.25 -15.00
C ALA A 111 -4.57 -9.46 -15.93
N ALA A 112 -5.90 -9.64 -15.83
CA ALA A 112 -6.85 -8.88 -16.63
C ALA A 112 -6.83 -7.40 -16.24
N VAL A 113 -6.81 -7.11 -14.93
CA VAL A 113 -6.71 -5.74 -14.41
C VAL A 113 -5.42 -5.08 -14.90
N ARG A 114 -4.28 -5.79 -14.85
CA ARG A 114 -3.00 -5.31 -15.38
C ARG A 114 -3.08 -5.01 -16.87
N GLN A 115 -3.66 -5.92 -17.65
CA GLN A 115 -3.78 -5.76 -19.10
C GLN A 115 -4.64 -4.55 -19.47
N ILE A 116 -5.76 -4.34 -18.77
CA ILE A 116 -6.65 -3.19 -19.01
C ILE A 116 -5.93 -1.86 -18.67
N LEU A 117 -5.20 -1.81 -17.56
CA LEU A 117 -4.39 -0.65 -17.20
C LEU A 117 -3.35 -0.33 -18.28
N GLU A 118 -2.64 -1.35 -18.74
CA GLU A 118 -1.62 -1.22 -19.77
C GLU A 118 -2.21 -0.74 -21.11
N GLN A 119 -3.34 -1.33 -21.54
CA GLN A 119 -4.05 -0.92 -22.75
C GLN A 119 -4.48 0.55 -22.69
N ARG A 120 -5.01 1.00 -21.54
CA ARG A 120 -5.40 2.39 -21.35
C ARG A 120 -4.19 3.34 -21.35
N ARG A 121 -3.09 2.94 -20.72
CA ARG A 121 -1.83 3.70 -20.74
C ARG A 121 -1.34 3.91 -22.18
N TYR A 122 -1.32 2.84 -22.98
CA TYR A 122 -0.95 2.92 -24.40
C TYR A 122 -1.89 3.83 -25.19
N ALA A 123 -3.21 3.70 -25.00
CA ALA A 123 -4.19 4.54 -25.66
C ALA A 123 -4.05 6.04 -25.32
N GLN A 124 -3.56 6.34 -24.11
CA GLN A 124 -3.35 7.70 -23.62
C GLN A 124 -1.92 8.21 -23.86
N SER A 125 -1.07 7.44 -24.57
CA SER A 125 0.34 7.75 -24.83
C SER A 125 1.14 8.14 -23.57
N GLN A 126 0.78 7.61 -22.42
CA GLN A 126 1.44 7.94 -21.17
C GLN A 126 2.80 7.23 -21.06
N PRO A 127 3.84 7.90 -20.51
CA PRO A 127 5.13 7.26 -20.26
C PRO A 127 4.96 6.07 -19.29
N PRO A 128 5.88 5.09 -19.31
CA PRO A 128 5.83 3.94 -18.41
C PRO A 128 5.83 4.42 -16.95
N PRO A 129 5.02 3.81 -16.06
CA PRO A 129 4.96 4.23 -14.67
C PRO A 129 6.30 3.93 -13.99
N ILE A 130 7.02 4.98 -13.63
CA ILE A 130 8.22 4.86 -12.81
C ILE A 130 7.74 4.83 -11.36
N PRO A 131 8.04 3.79 -10.57
CA PRO A 131 7.71 3.77 -9.16
C PRO A 131 8.47 4.90 -8.47
N VAL A 132 7.79 6.01 -8.21
CA VAL A 132 8.34 7.08 -7.37
C VAL A 132 8.24 6.60 -5.94
N ALA A 133 9.36 6.11 -5.40
CA ALA A 133 9.47 5.85 -3.98
C ALA A 133 9.51 7.21 -3.25
N LEU A 134 8.33 7.77 -2.97
CA LEU A 134 8.22 8.93 -2.10
C LEU A 134 8.75 8.54 -0.72
N SER A 135 9.77 9.26 -0.25
CA SER A 135 10.44 9.03 1.03
C SER A 135 9.49 9.19 2.22
N GLU A 136 8.41 9.96 2.05
CA GLU A 136 7.41 10.20 3.08
C GLU A 136 6.07 9.52 2.74
N PRO A 137 5.58 8.59 3.58
CA PRO A 137 4.32 7.89 3.33
C PRO A 137 3.10 8.81 3.38
N GLN A 138 3.18 9.96 4.05
CA GLN A 138 2.10 10.95 4.18
C GLN A 138 1.77 11.61 2.83
N LEU A 139 2.74 11.72 1.93
CA LEU A 139 2.55 12.31 0.60
C LEU A 139 1.78 11.39 -0.37
N ARG A 140 1.68 10.09 -0.06
CA ARG A 140 1.04 9.10 -0.95
C ARG A 140 -0.49 9.15 -0.92
N ASP A 141 -1.06 9.60 0.19
CA ASP A 141 -2.50 9.60 0.42
C ASP A 141 -3.09 11.04 0.38
N ILE A 142 -2.36 12.00 -0.19
CA ILE A 142 -2.87 13.36 -0.40
C ILE A 142 -3.91 13.33 -1.52
N VAL A 143 -5.16 13.58 -1.15
CA VAL A 143 -6.23 13.91 -2.09
C VAL A 143 -6.00 15.36 -2.53
N VAL A 144 -5.45 15.55 -3.73
CA VAL A 144 -5.28 16.88 -4.32
C VAL A 144 -6.65 17.40 -4.74
N HIS A 145 -7.13 18.44 -4.06
CA HIS A 145 -8.29 19.19 -4.52
C HIS A 145 -7.87 20.11 -5.66
N PRO A 146 -8.45 19.97 -6.87
CA PRO A 146 -8.17 20.89 -7.95
C PRO A 146 -8.57 22.31 -7.53
N HIS A 147 -7.63 23.25 -7.57
CA HIS A 147 -7.97 24.66 -7.41
C HIS A 147 -8.72 25.16 -8.64
N GLU A 148 -9.67 26.08 -8.44
CA GLU A 148 -10.36 26.74 -9.54
C GLU A 148 -9.35 27.45 -10.45
N LEU A 149 -9.41 27.13 -11.74
CA LEU A 149 -8.48 27.62 -12.76
C LEU A 149 -8.53 29.15 -12.92
N ALA A 150 -9.60 29.81 -12.43
CA ALA A 150 -9.74 31.26 -12.41
C ALA A 150 -8.61 31.98 -11.66
N THR A 151 -7.92 31.30 -10.73
CA THR A 151 -6.74 31.85 -10.05
C THR A 151 -5.55 32.05 -11.00
N TYR A 152 -5.45 31.27 -12.07
CA TYR A 152 -4.40 31.46 -13.09
C TYR A 152 -4.64 32.67 -13.98
N ASP A 153 -5.90 33.08 -14.18
CA ASP A 153 -6.24 34.28 -14.98
C ASP A 153 -5.73 35.57 -14.31
N GLN A 154 -5.58 35.57 -12.98
CA GLN A 154 -4.99 36.68 -12.23
C GLN A 154 -3.49 36.86 -12.52
N ILE A 155 -2.77 35.76 -12.81
CA ILE A 155 -1.34 35.79 -13.16
C ILE A 155 -1.12 36.42 -14.55
N GLN A 156 -2.10 36.30 -15.46
CA GLN A 156 -2.07 37.03 -16.73
C GLN A 156 -2.44 38.51 -16.57
N THR A 157 -3.29 38.84 -15.60
CA THR A 157 -3.75 40.21 -15.37
C THR A 157 -2.65 41.06 -14.71
N GLU A 158 -1.89 40.52 -13.75
CA GLU A 158 -0.76 41.21 -13.11
C GLU A 158 0.40 41.52 -14.08
N ARG A 159 0.53 40.77 -15.18
CA ARG A 159 1.53 41.05 -16.24
C ARG A 159 1.09 42.12 -17.23
N ALA A 160 -0.20 42.47 -17.28
CA ALA A 160 -0.72 43.49 -18.19
C ALA A 160 -0.66 44.90 -17.59
N ASP A 161 -0.63 45.02 -16.27
CA ASP A 161 -0.54 46.32 -15.57
C ASP A 161 0.90 46.84 -15.40
N ASP A 162 1.92 46.01 -15.65
CA ASP A 162 3.35 46.40 -15.53
C ASP A 162 3.94 46.97 -16.84
N ASP A 163 3.17 46.98 -17.94
CA ASP A 163 3.60 47.50 -19.26
C ASP A 163 3.18 48.98 -19.52
N ASP A 164 2.52 49.68 -18.58
CA ASP A 164 2.10 51.10 -18.71
C ASP A 164 2.93 52.10 -17.91
N HIS A 165 4.22 51.81 -17.64
CA HIS A 165 5.16 52.78 -17.10
C HIS A 165 6.44 52.88 -17.94
N SER A 166 6.29 53.39 -19.17
CA SER A 166 7.41 53.95 -19.94
C SER A 166 6.90 55.02 -20.90
N ARG A 167 6.85 56.27 -20.43
CA ARG A 167 6.83 57.48 -21.25
C ARG A 167 7.92 58.43 -20.80
#